data_AF-A0A9W6U0X6-F1
#
_entry.id   AF-A0A9W6U0X6-F1
#
_cell.length_a   1.000
_cell.length_b   1.000
_cell.length_c   1.000
_cell.angle_alpha   90.00
_cell.angle_beta   90.00
_cell.angle_gamma   90.00
#
_symmetry.space_group_name_H-M   'P 1'
#
loop_
_entity.id
_entity.type
_entity.pdbx_description
1 polymer ?
#
loop_
_entity_poly.entity_id
_entity_poly.type
_entity_poly.pdbx_seq_one_letter_code
_entity_poly.pdbx_strand_id
1 'polypeptide(L)'
;MTSASWATPTSTSARNWSDDSLGKIYEGDLDGDGVPQCSHSYYHFYDNGPGAWSDTSSCPAEPFDLSLWPHQGLEGGFGYDWGQEVNMENMLASLHNEELTIIAHEIGHGFGLPDCYEASDLPGNDFPACIMDAGRSMTVTEGDDWMLRRVLEHLKSRYEF
;
A
#
# COMPACT_ATOMS: atom_id res chain seq x y z
N MET A 1 10.56 14.78 1.67
CA MET A 1 11.29 13.54 1.39
C MET A 1 10.57 12.46 2.16
N THR A 2 9.90 11.55 1.47
CA THR A 2 9.34 10.33 2.07
C THR A 2 10.48 9.34 2.22
N SER A 3 10.82 8.98 3.46
CA SER A 3 11.80 7.94 3.75
C SER A 3 11.12 6.58 3.72
N ALA A 4 11.59 5.67 2.89
CA ALA A 4 11.21 4.26 2.94
C ALA A 4 12.24 3.47 3.77
N SER A 5 11.79 2.45 4.47
CA SER A 5 12.64 1.45 5.15
C SER A 5 12.17 0.06 4.78
N TRP A 6 13.07 -0.92 4.86
CA TRP A 6 12.79 -2.30 4.46
C TRP A 6 12.95 -3.26 5.63
N ALA A 7 12.20 -4.35 5.64
CA ALA A 7 12.35 -5.44 6.59
C ALA A 7 12.77 -6.72 5.88
N THR A 8 13.65 -7.51 6.50
CA THR A 8 14.10 -8.80 5.95
C THR A 8 14.21 -9.86 7.05
N PRO A 9 14.07 -11.16 6.73
CA PRO A 9 14.06 -12.20 7.75
C PRO A 9 15.46 -12.54 8.26
N THR A 10 16.51 -12.16 7.53
CA THR A 10 17.90 -12.54 7.78
C THR A 10 18.83 -11.40 7.40
N SER A 11 20.04 -11.40 7.97
CA SER A 11 20.99 -10.30 7.76
C SER A 11 21.32 -9.98 6.30
N THR A 12 21.34 -8.68 6.00
CA THR A 12 21.78 -8.05 4.74
C THR A 12 23.24 -8.37 4.41
N SER A 13 24.06 -8.64 5.43
CA SER A 13 25.45 -9.11 5.29
C SER A 13 25.56 -10.42 4.49
N ALA A 14 24.50 -11.24 4.47
CA ALA A 14 24.43 -12.45 3.66
C ALA A 14 24.04 -12.21 2.18
N ARG A 15 23.61 -11.00 1.82
CA ARG A 15 23.10 -10.64 0.48
C ARG A 15 24.05 -9.76 -0.34
N ASN A 16 25.30 -9.61 0.12
CA ASN A 16 26.35 -8.83 -0.55
C ASN A 16 25.96 -7.37 -0.83
N TRP A 17 25.03 -6.84 -0.02
CA TRP A 17 24.62 -5.44 -0.04
C TRP A 17 25.64 -4.63 0.78
N SER A 18 26.29 -3.64 0.17
CA SER A 18 27.40 -2.92 0.80
C SER A 18 27.23 -1.40 0.91
N ASP A 19 26.09 -0.86 0.46
CA ASP A 19 25.79 0.57 0.54
C ASP A 19 24.50 0.85 1.32
N ASP A 20 24.25 2.13 1.61
CA ASP A 20 23.07 2.58 2.37
C ASP A 20 21.95 3.10 1.45
N SER A 21 21.93 2.70 0.17
CA SER A 21 21.02 3.28 -0.83
C SER A 21 19.53 3.01 -0.58
N LEU A 22 19.21 1.96 0.20
CA LEU A 22 17.84 1.65 0.64
C LEU A 22 17.48 2.20 2.02
N GLY A 23 18.37 2.98 2.64
CA GLY A 23 18.21 3.41 4.03
C GLY A 23 18.37 2.25 5.01
N LYS A 24 17.75 2.40 6.19
CA LYS A 24 17.85 1.40 7.25
C LYS A 24 17.03 0.16 6.90
N ILE A 25 17.68 -1.00 6.93
CA ILE A 25 17.03 -2.31 6.78
C ILE A 25 16.86 -2.90 8.18
N TYR A 26 15.62 -3.22 8.55
CA TYR A 26 15.25 -3.93 9.77
C TYR A 26 15.37 -5.44 9.53
N GLU A 27 15.95 -6.16 10.50
CA GLU A 27 16.28 -7.58 10.34
C GLU A 27 15.67 -8.38 11.49
N GLY A 28 15.02 -9.50 11.16
CA GLY A 28 14.63 -10.52 12.13
C GLY A 28 13.37 -10.24 12.96
N ASP A 29 12.66 -9.14 12.72
CA ASP A 29 11.29 -8.94 13.21
C ASP A 29 10.33 -9.63 12.23
N LEU A 30 9.68 -10.69 12.69
CA LEU A 30 8.79 -11.54 11.89
C LEU A 30 7.39 -11.53 12.52
N ASP A 31 6.36 -11.58 11.68
CA ASP A 31 4.99 -11.76 12.13
C ASP A 31 4.70 -13.23 12.53
N GLY A 32 3.43 -13.52 12.83
CA GLY A 32 2.98 -14.86 13.24
C GLY A 32 3.16 -15.94 12.16
N ASP A 33 3.26 -15.54 10.90
CA ASP A 33 3.45 -16.43 9.74
C ASP A 33 4.92 -16.48 9.28
N GLY A 34 5.82 -15.77 10.00
CA GLY A 34 7.24 -15.75 9.71
C GLY A 34 7.64 -14.76 8.61
N VAL A 35 6.74 -13.83 8.25
CA VAL A 35 6.99 -12.81 7.23
C VAL A 35 7.69 -11.61 7.88
N PRO A 36 8.78 -11.09 7.29
CA PRO A 36 9.50 -9.95 7.85
C PRO A 36 8.64 -8.69 7.85
N GLN A 37 8.66 -7.96 8.96
CA GLN A 37 7.91 -6.72 9.11
C GLN A 37 8.74 -5.61 9.74
N CYS A 38 8.39 -4.36 9.46
CA CYS A 38 8.81 -3.25 10.30
C CYS A 38 8.14 -3.40 11.67
N SER A 39 8.85 -3.00 12.72
CA SER A 39 8.33 -3.23 14.07
C SER A 39 6.97 -2.57 14.28
N HIS A 40 6.04 -3.34 14.85
CA HIS A 40 4.68 -2.85 15.10
C HIS A 40 4.65 -1.61 16.01
N SER A 41 5.63 -1.46 16.90
CA SER A 41 5.74 -0.27 17.77
C SER A 41 6.16 1.01 17.02
N TYR A 42 6.48 0.91 15.73
CA TYR A 42 6.79 2.05 14.85
C TYR A 42 5.66 2.34 13.86
N TYR A 43 4.61 1.51 13.84
CA TYR A 43 3.46 1.69 12.97
C TYR A 43 2.54 2.75 13.58
N HIS A 44 2.24 3.80 12.81
CA HIS A 44 1.32 4.86 13.20
C HIS A 44 -0.07 4.59 12.62
N PHE A 45 -1.02 4.27 13.50
CA PHE A 45 -2.39 3.97 13.11
C PHE A 45 -3.38 4.36 14.20
N TYR A 46 -4.63 4.56 13.81
CA TYR A 46 -5.73 4.78 14.76
C TYR A 46 -6.33 3.44 15.16
N ASP A 47 -6.17 3.04 16.42
CA ASP A 47 -6.75 1.81 16.93
C ASP A 47 -8.19 2.08 17.40
N ASN A 48 -9.14 1.45 16.72
CA ASN A 48 -10.57 1.56 17.01
C ASN A 48 -10.98 0.89 18.33
N GLY A 49 -10.20 -0.09 18.83
CA GLY A 49 -10.46 -0.76 20.10
C GLY A 49 -10.37 0.19 21.31
N PRO A 50 -9.22 0.85 21.54
CA PRO A 50 -9.03 1.87 22.55
C PRO A 50 -9.51 3.27 22.11
N GLY A 51 -9.77 3.50 20.83
CA GLY A 51 -10.19 4.81 20.29
C GLY A 51 -9.07 5.85 20.33
N ALA A 52 -7.83 5.43 20.11
CA ALA A 52 -6.64 6.26 20.26
C ALA A 52 -5.61 5.95 19.17
N TRP A 53 -4.73 6.91 18.89
CA TRP A 53 -3.56 6.69 18.06
C TRP A 53 -2.54 5.77 18.76
N SER A 54 -1.87 4.94 17.98
CA SER A 54 -0.80 4.05 18.42
C SER A 54 0.35 4.81 19.07
N ASP A 55 0.93 4.25 20.15
CA ASP A 55 2.12 4.82 20.79
C ASP A 55 3.39 4.45 20.02
N THR A 56 3.89 5.40 19.23
CA THR A 56 5.11 5.26 18.43
C THR A 56 6.33 5.92 19.07
N SER A 57 6.27 6.26 20.37
CA SER A 57 7.37 6.94 21.08
C SER A 57 8.68 6.15 21.13
N SER A 58 8.61 4.84 20.91
CA SER A 58 9.76 3.95 20.80
C SER A 58 10.48 4.03 19.45
N CYS A 59 9.88 4.67 18.44
CA CYS A 59 10.44 4.76 17.11
C CYS A 59 11.70 5.63 17.12
N PRO A 60 12.88 5.11 16.74
CA PRO A 60 14.11 5.89 16.69
C PRO A 60 14.15 6.86 15.49
N ALA A 61 13.15 6.78 14.61
CA ALA A 61 13.00 7.56 13.40
C ALA A 61 11.55 8.05 13.29
N GLU A 62 11.15 8.55 12.11
CA GLU A 62 9.74 8.84 11.85
C GLU A 62 8.94 7.53 11.78
N PRO A 63 7.79 7.44 12.47
CA PRO A 63 6.84 6.34 12.31
C PRO A 63 6.36 6.20 10.86
N PHE A 64 5.88 5.02 10.50
CA PHE A 64 5.30 4.78 9.17
C PHE A 64 3.78 4.61 9.24
N ASP A 65 3.07 5.09 8.23
CA ASP A 65 1.60 4.98 8.14
C ASP A 65 1.11 3.91 7.15
N LEU A 66 1.98 3.50 6.22
CA LEU A 66 1.67 2.52 5.17
C LEU A 66 2.81 1.52 5.03
N SER A 67 2.46 0.29 4.68
CA SER A 67 3.42 -0.78 4.40
C SER A 67 3.15 -1.42 3.03
N LEU A 68 4.22 -1.84 2.35
CA LEU A 68 4.15 -2.56 1.08
C LEU A 68 4.79 -3.94 1.27
N TRP A 69 4.03 -4.97 0.95
CA TRP A 69 4.38 -6.38 1.17
C TRP A 69 4.44 -7.12 -0.17
N PRO A 70 5.63 -7.32 -0.73
CA PRO A 70 5.80 -8.19 -1.89
C PRO A 70 5.63 -9.65 -1.46
N HIS A 71 4.55 -10.30 -1.89
CA HIS A 71 4.21 -11.68 -1.57
C HIS A 71 4.56 -12.60 -2.75
N GLN A 72 5.41 -13.60 -2.50
CA GLN A 72 5.82 -14.56 -3.53
C GLN A 72 4.69 -15.51 -3.94
N GLY A 73 4.31 -15.52 -5.22
CA GLY A 73 3.29 -16.43 -5.73
C GLY A 73 1.83 -16.05 -5.42
N LEU A 74 1.60 -14.84 -4.90
CA LEU A 74 0.24 -14.28 -4.77
C LEU A 74 -0.38 -14.04 -6.15
N GLU A 75 -1.68 -14.27 -6.35
CA GLU A 75 -2.34 -13.86 -7.59
C GLU A 75 -2.92 -12.45 -7.43
N GLY A 76 -2.40 -11.47 -8.18
CA GLY A 76 -2.84 -10.07 -8.09
C GLY A 76 -2.26 -9.32 -6.90
N GLY A 77 -3.12 -8.70 -6.11
CA GLY A 77 -2.79 -7.95 -4.90
C GLY A 77 -3.99 -7.76 -3.99
N PHE A 78 -3.74 -7.18 -2.82
CA PHE A 78 -4.73 -6.74 -1.87
C PHE A 78 -4.33 -5.38 -1.31
N GLY A 79 -5.27 -4.43 -1.33
CA GLY A 79 -5.14 -3.12 -0.74
C GLY A 79 -5.96 -2.98 0.54
N TYR A 80 -5.32 -2.46 1.57
CA TYR A 80 -5.89 -2.25 2.89
C TYR A 80 -5.71 -0.81 3.36
N ASP A 81 -6.37 -0.45 4.45
CA ASP A 81 -6.16 0.82 5.14
C ASP A 81 -4.72 0.98 5.66
N TRP A 82 -4.04 -0.13 5.95
CA TRP A 82 -2.66 -0.15 6.46
C TRP A 82 -1.58 -0.30 5.38
N GLY A 83 -1.93 -0.55 4.12
CA GLY A 83 -0.92 -0.87 3.11
C GLY A 83 -1.39 -1.70 1.92
N GLN A 84 -0.42 -2.22 1.18
CA GLN A 84 -0.65 -3.06 0.01
C GLN A 84 0.15 -4.36 0.15
N GLU A 85 -0.48 -5.47 -0.18
CA GLU A 85 0.17 -6.75 -0.38
C GLU A 85 0.06 -7.11 -1.87
N VAL A 86 1.16 -7.33 -2.57
CA VAL A 86 1.16 -7.48 -4.03
C VAL A 86 2.01 -8.66 -4.47
N ASN A 87 1.65 -9.25 -5.61
CA ASN A 87 2.48 -10.29 -6.22
C ASN A 87 3.91 -9.77 -6.47
N MET A 88 4.88 -10.42 -5.83
CA MET A 88 6.28 -10.02 -5.88
C MET A 88 6.83 -10.11 -7.30
N GLU A 89 6.52 -11.17 -8.04
CA GLU A 89 7.05 -11.39 -9.39
C GLU A 89 6.59 -10.30 -10.37
N ASN A 90 5.33 -9.89 -10.30
CA ASN A 90 4.72 -8.84 -11.10
C ASN A 90 5.29 -7.47 -10.73
N MET A 91 5.39 -7.17 -9.43
CA MET A 91 6.02 -5.94 -8.95
C MET A 91 7.45 -5.85 -9.50
N LEU A 92 8.26 -6.89 -9.34
CA LEU A 92 9.64 -6.92 -9.83
C LEU A 92 9.72 -6.77 -11.35
N ALA A 93 8.82 -7.41 -12.10
CA ALA A 93 8.76 -7.30 -13.55
C ALA A 93 8.32 -5.90 -14.04
N SER A 94 7.62 -5.13 -13.21
CA SER A 94 7.09 -3.81 -13.55
C SER A 94 7.87 -2.64 -12.92
N LEU A 95 8.92 -2.88 -12.13
CA LEU A 95 9.71 -1.86 -11.41
C LEU A 95 10.21 -0.68 -12.27
N HIS A 96 10.38 -0.88 -13.57
CA HIS A 96 10.87 0.13 -14.49
C HIS A 96 9.77 0.78 -15.33
N ASN A 97 8.52 0.38 -15.14
CA ASN A 97 7.38 1.03 -15.77
C ASN A 97 7.17 2.42 -15.14
N GLU A 98 6.55 3.31 -15.90
CA GLU A 98 6.17 4.64 -15.38
C GLU A 98 5.17 4.52 -14.22
N GLU A 99 4.34 3.47 -14.24
CA GLU A 99 3.37 3.17 -13.21
C GLU A 99 3.37 1.68 -12.84
N LEU A 100 3.30 1.40 -11.55
CA LEU A 100 3.10 0.06 -11.00
C LEU A 100 1.59 -0.19 -10.88
N THR A 101 0.95 -0.55 -11.98
CA THR A 101 -0.52 -0.61 -12.11
C THR A 101 -1.21 -1.39 -10.98
N ILE A 102 -0.68 -2.56 -10.58
CA ILE A 102 -1.27 -3.34 -9.47
C ILE A 102 -1.15 -2.57 -8.16
N ILE A 103 0.02 -2.01 -7.83
CA ILE A 103 0.18 -1.21 -6.61
C ILE A 103 -0.75 0.01 -6.63
N ALA A 104 -0.90 0.67 -7.77
CA ALA A 104 -1.83 1.79 -7.91
C ALA A 104 -3.29 1.36 -7.67
N HIS A 105 -3.69 0.21 -8.20
CA HIS A 105 -4.99 -0.40 -7.96
C HIS A 105 -5.21 -0.68 -6.45
N GLU A 106 -4.25 -1.33 -5.80
CA GLU A 106 -4.34 -1.63 -4.36
C GLU A 106 -4.37 -0.37 -3.48
N ILE A 107 -3.68 0.71 -3.88
CA ILE A 107 -3.80 2.02 -3.22
C ILE A 107 -5.25 2.53 -3.28
N GLY A 108 -5.97 2.27 -4.37
CA GLY A 108 -7.39 2.60 -4.51
C GLY A 108 -8.27 1.99 -3.41
N HIS A 109 -8.04 0.71 -3.07
CA HIS A 109 -8.73 0.07 -1.94
C HIS A 109 -8.37 0.70 -0.59
N GLY A 110 -7.15 1.22 -0.42
CA GLY A 110 -6.76 2.01 0.76
C GLY A 110 -7.62 3.28 0.93
N PHE A 111 -8.17 3.83 -0.15
CA PHE A 111 -9.15 4.92 -0.13
C PHE A 111 -10.61 4.43 -0.02
N GLY A 112 -10.83 3.13 0.11
CA GLY A 112 -12.16 2.50 0.21
C GLY A 112 -12.87 2.33 -1.14
N LEU A 113 -12.14 2.37 -2.26
CA LEU A 113 -12.73 2.06 -3.57
C LEU A 113 -12.88 0.53 -3.72
N PRO A 114 -14.03 0.01 -4.16
CA PRO A 114 -14.19 -1.41 -4.46
C PRO A 114 -13.57 -1.77 -5.82
N ASP A 115 -13.42 -3.08 -6.07
CA ASP A 115 -13.26 -3.57 -7.44
C ASP A 115 -14.49 -3.24 -8.28
N CYS A 116 -14.25 -2.77 -9.50
CA CYS A 116 -15.28 -2.36 -10.46
C CYS A 116 -15.27 -3.23 -11.72
N TYR A 117 -15.08 -4.55 -11.56
CA TYR A 117 -14.83 -5.47 -12.68
C TYR A 117 -16.09 -5.83 -13.45
N GLU A 118 -17.26 -5.72 -12.83
CA GLU A 118 -18.53 -5.92 -13.51
C GLU A 118 -19.18 -4.57 -13.86
N ALA A 119 -19.95 -4.55 -14.94
CA ALA A 119 -20.65 -3.34 -15.37
C ALA A 119 -21.61 -2.78 -14.29
N SER A 120 -22.10 -3.63 -13.38
CA SER A 120 -22.93 -3.23 -12.24
C SER A 120 -22.18 -2.52 -11.12
N ASP A 121 -20.85 -2.68 -11.06
CA ASP A 121 -20.01 -2.14 -9.99
C ASP A 121 -19.55 -0.70 -10.33
N LEU A 122 -19.55 -0.37 -11.62
CA LEU A 122 -19.23 0.97 -12.10
C LEU A 122 -20.33 1.98 -11.74
N PRO A 123 -19.96 3.25 -11.46
CA PRO A 123 -20.93 4.32 -11.17
C PRO A 123 -21.95 4.60 -12.30
N GLY A 124 -21.68 4.13 -13.52
CA GLY A 124 -22.60 4.21 -14.65
C GLY A 124 -22.11 3.46 -15.88
N ASN A 125 -23.00 3.19 -16.83
CA ASN A 125 -22.73 2.37 -18.01
C ASN A 125 -21.61 2.91 -18.92
N ASP A 126 -21.43 4.24 -18.96
CA ASP A 126 -20.42 4.92 -19.77
C ASP A 126 -19.31 5.53 -18.88
N PHE A 127 -19.09 4.96 -17.69
CA PHE A 127 -18.03 5.44 -16.79
C PHE A 127 -16.66 5.35 -17.51
N PRO A 128 -15.77 6.34 -17.38
CA PRO A 128 -14.43 6.29 -17.99
C PRO A 128 -13.64 5.04 -17.56
N ALA A 129 -12.68 4.62 -18.38
CA ALA A 129 -11.72 3.60 -17.95
C ALA A 129 -11.03 4.07 -16.66
N CYS A 130 -10.78 3.14 -15.74
CA CYS A 130 -10.15 3.40 -14.45
C CYS A 130 -9.33 2.16 -14.04
N ILE A 131 -8.39 2.30 -13.11
CA ILE A 131 -7.56 1.15 -12.68
C ILE A 131 -8.34 0.17 -11.82
N MET A 132 -9.44 0.61 -11.21
CA MET A 132 -10.34 -0.26 -10.43
C MET A 132 -11.19 -1.21 -11.31
N ASP A 133 -11.18 -1.03 -12.63
CA ASP A 133 -11.83 -1.89 -13.61
C ASP A 133 -10.74 -2.73 -14.31
N ALA A 134 -10.56 -3.98 -13.85
CA ALA A 134 -9.39 -4.82 -14.13
C ALA A 134 -8.99 -4.82 -15.61
N GLY A 135 -7.79 -4.27 -15.88
CA GLY A 135 -7.18 -4.27 -17.21
C GLY A 135 -7.82 -3.31 -18.21
N ARG A 136 -8.84 -2.53 -17.82
CA ARG A 136 -9.42 -1.48 -18.67
C ARG A 136 -8.52 -0.25 -18.76
N SER A 137 -7.67 -0.03 -17.77
CA SER A 137 -6.55 0.90 -17.83
C SER A 137 -5.29 0.27 -17.22
N MET A 138 -4.13 0.64 -17.77
CA MET A 138 -2.82 0.29 -17.19
C MET A 138 -2.14 1.48 -16.50
N THR A 139 -2.82 2.63 -16.45
CA THR A 139 -2.37 3.85 -15.78
C THR A 139 -3.52 4.51 -15.05
N VAL A 140 -3.23 5.30 -14.02
CA VAL A 140 -4.21 6.19 -13.37
C VAL A 140 -4.84 7.11 -14.41
N THR A 141 -6.16 7.31 -14.32
CA THR A 141 -6.98 8.04 -15.28
C THR A 141 -7.82 9.13 -14.61
N GLU A 142 -8.51 9.94 -15.43
CA GLU A 142 -9.53 10.87 -14.93
C GLU A 142 -10.71 10.16 -14.24
N GLY A 143 -10.99 8.90 -14.57
CA GLY A 143 -12.00 8.09 -13.87
C GLY A 143 -11.61 7.83 -12.42
N ASP A 144 -10.35 7.52 -12.18
CA ASP A 144 -9.79 7.32 -10.84
C ASP A 144 -9.82 8.61 -10.00
N ASP A 145 -9.40 9.72 -10.62
CA ASP A 145 -9.50 11.06 -10.04
C ASP A 145 -10.93 11.41 -9.61
N TRP A 146 -11.92 11.11 -10.45
CA TRP A 146 -13.31 11.35 -10.14
C TRP A 146 -13.75 10.52 -8.92
N MET A 147 -13.37 9.24 -8.85
CA MET A 147 -13.70 8.37 -7.72
C MET A 147 -13.10 8.90 -6.40
N LEU A 148 -11.82 9.28 -6.39
CA LEU A 148 -11.18 9.84 -5.20
C LEU A 148 -11.80 11.17 -4.77
N ARG A 149 -12.11 12.06 -5.72
CA ARG A 149 -12.85 13.30 -5.42
C ARG A 149 -14.22 12.98 -4.82
N ARG A 150 -14.92 11.97 -5.34
CA ARG A 150 -16.22 11.56 -4.84
C ARG A 150 -16.13 11.03 -3.41
N VAL A 151 -15.11 10.24 -3.08
CA VAL A 151 -14.84 9.80 -1.70
C VAL A 151 -14.63 11.01 -0.80
N LEU A 152 -13.72 11.92 -1.19
CA LEU A 152 -13.42 13.12 -0.42
C LEU A 152 -14.66 13.99 -0.19
N GLU A 153 -15.51 14.22 -1.19
CA GLU A 153 -16.74 15.00 -1.07
C GLU A 153 -17.68 14.48 0.03
N HIS A 154 -17.80 13.16 0.18
CA HIS A 154 -18.68 12.54 1.18
C HIS A 154 -18.06 12.45 2.58
N LEU A 155 -16.72 12.41 2.65
CA LEU A 155 -16.00 12.37 3.91
C LEU A 155 -15.71 13.77 4.45
N LYS A 156 -15.61 14.79 3.59
CA LYS A 156 -15.08 16.10 3.95
C LYS A 156 -15.79 16.75 5.15
N SER A 157 -17.11 16.62 5.24
CA SER A 157 -17.88 17.20 6.35
C SER A 157 -17.64 16.53 7.71
N ARG A 158 -16.97 15.37 7.73
CA ARG A 158 -16.66 14.59 8.93
C ARG A 158 -15.33 14.98 9.58
N TYR A 159 -14.49 15.76 8.88
CA TYR A 159 -13.14 16.10 9.31
C TYR A 159 -12.90 17.62 9.22
N GLU A 160 -12.08 18.15 10.12
CA GLU A 160 -11.56 19.52 10.03
C GLU A 160 -10.18 19.46 9.34
N PHE A 161 -10.09 20.02 8.13
CA PHE A 161 -8.87 20.06 7.32
C PHE A 161 -8.15 21.41 7.47
#